data_AF-A0AAX1BJU3-F1
#
_entry.id   AF-A0AAX1BJU3-F1
#
_cell.length_a   1.000
_cell.length_b   1.000
_cell.length_c   1.000
_cell.angle_alpha   90.00
_cell.angle_beta   90.00
_cell.angle_gamma   90.00
#
_symmetry.space_group_name_H-M   'P 1'
#
loop_
_entity.id
_entity.type
_entity.pdbx_description
1 polymer ?
#
loop_
_entity_poly.entity_id
_entity_poly.type
_entity_poly.pdbx_seq_one_letter_code
_entity_poly.pdbx_strand_id
1 'polypeptide(L)'
;LNSFRKNGFELISPRFNHMRNFLTCLPFMAGKGLFKQLKEAGVVQRAESFNVANLMPLVADNPLTPAGLLAPTYRNQLAFIDIFFRGMNNTNDNMAVCGTSGAGKTGLIQPLIRSVLDSGGFAVVFDMGDGYKSLCENMGGVY
;
A
#
# COMPACT_ATOMS: atom_id res chain seq x y z
N LEU A 1 34.22 -27.97 -29.07
CA LEU A 1 33.35 -27.82 -30.25
C LEU A 1 33.20 -29.11 -31.07
N ASN A 2 34.29 -29.80 -31.41
CA ASN A 2 34.23 -30.98 -32.31
C ASN A 2 33.49 -32.21 -31.75
N SER A 3 33.53 -32.48 -30.44
CA SER A 3 32.80 -33.61 -29.83
C SER A 3 31.28 -33.39 -29.82
N PHE A 4 30.83 -32.18 -29.44
CA PHE A 4 29.40 -31.82 -29.44
C PHE A 4 28.78 -31.78 -30.83
N ARG A 5 29.50 -31.22 -31.83
CA ARG A 5 29.05 -31.23 -33.22
C ARG A 5 28.94 -32.66 -33.80
N LYS A 6 29.85 -33.56 -33.42
CA LYS A 6 29.76 -34.99 -33.80
C LYS A 6 28.53 -35.68 -33.21
N ASN A 7 28.06 -35.22 -32.05
CA ASN A 7 26.84 -35.72 -31.40
C ASN A 7 25.58 -34.97 -31.85
N GLY A 8 25.63 -34.22 -32.96
CA GLY A 8 24.48 -33.49 -33.51
C GLY A 8 24.15 -32.16 -32.83
N PHE A 9 24.96 -31.71 -31.87
CA PHE A 9 24.74 -30.42 -31.20
C PHE A 9 25.50 -29.29 -31.89
N GLU A 10 24.75 -28.36 -32.47
CA GLU A 10 25.31 -27.14 -33.05
C GLU A 10 25.48 -26.07 -31.96
N LEU A 11 26.74 -25.81 -31.60
CA LEU A 11 27.09 -24.79 -30.60
C LEU A 11 27.50 -23.48 -31.29
N ILE A 12 26.87 -22.38 -30.88
CA ILE A 12 27.19 -21.02 -31.33
C ILE A 12 27.96 -20.31 -30.21
N SER A 13 29.10 -19.70 -30.55
CA SER A 13 29.86 -18.88 -29.60
C SER A 13 29.12 -17.56 -29.34
N PRO A 14 28.78 -17.22 -28.09
CA PRO A 14 28.15 -15.94 -27.78
C PRO A 14 29.17 -14.81 -27.97
N ARG A 15 29.06 -14.06 -29.07
CA ARG A 15 29.91 -12.90 -29.37
C ARG A 15 29.06 -11.63 -29.38
N PHE A 16 29.67 -10.50 -28.99
CA PHE A 16 29.07 -9.16 -29.06
C PHE A 16 27.78 -8.93 -28.23
N ASN A 17 27.57 -9.66 -27.14
CA ASN A 17 26.38 -9.52 -26.27
C ASN A 17 26.46 -8.37 -25.25
N HIS A 18 27.57 -7.62 -25.17
CA HIS A 18 27.77 -6.60 -24.14
C HIS A 18 26.71 -5.49 -24.18
N MET A 19 26.45 -4.92 -25.36
CA MET A 19 25.43 -3.87 -25.53
C MET A 19 24.03 -4.40 -25.21
N ARG A 20 23.70 -5.61 -25.70
CA ARG A 20 22.43 -6.29 -25.42
C ARG A 20 22.21 -6.43 -23.91
N ASN A 21 23.21 -6.95 -23.20
CA ASN A 21 23.12 -7.17 -21.75
C ASN A 21 23.07 -5.85 -20.97
N PHE A 22 23.83 -4.83 -21.39
CA PHE A 22 23.78 -3.50 -20.78
C PHE A 22 22.39 -2.88 -20.90
N LEU A 23 21.80 -2.88 -22.09
CA LEU A 23 20.45 -2.36 -22.30
C LEU A 23 19.42 -3.11 -21.45
N THR A 24 19.58 -4.41 -21.22
CA THR A 24 18.65 -5.18 -20.39
C THR A 24 18.74 -4.89 -18.90
N CYS A 25 19.84 -4.28 -18.44
CA CYS A 25 19.98 -3.80 -17.06
C CYS A 25 19.28 -2.45 -16.82
N LEU A 26 18.89 -1.75 -17.88
CA LEU A 26 18.18 -0.47 -17.77
C LEU A 26 16.66 -0.69 -17.61
N PRO A 27 15.99 0.11 -16.77
CA PRO A 27 14.55 -0.01 -16.58
C PRO A 27 13.79 0.21 -17.90
N PHE A 28 12.76 -0.60 -18.13
CA PHE A 28 11.88 -0.56 -19.31
C PHE A 28 12.54 -0.83 -20.68
N MET A 29 13.80 -1.27 -20.71
CA MET A 29 14.54 -1.48 -21.98
C MET A 29 14.45 -2.90 -22.54
N ALA A 30 13.99 -3.88 -21.76
CA ALA A 30 13.79 -5.27 -22.22
C ALA A 30 12.58 -5.47 -23.18
N GLY A 31 12.05 -4.39 -23.77
CA GLY A 31 10.97 -4.42 -24.74
C GLY A 31 11.38 -4.85 -26.16
N LYS A 32 10.44 -4.80 -27.11
CA LYS A 32 10.67 -5.00 -28.56
C LYS A 32 11.41 -6.29 -28.94
N GLY A 33 11.14 -7.40 -28.24
CA GLY A 33 11.71 -8.72 -28.55
C GLY A 33 13.08 -8.99 -27.93
N LEU A 34 13.70 -8.02 -27.25
CA LEU A 34 14.98 -8.19 -26.56
C LEU A 34 14.90 -9.28 -25.48
N PHE A 35 13.81 -9.31 -24.73
CA PHE A 35 13.55 -10.36 -23.74
C PHE A 35 13.43 -11.76 -24.35
N LYS A 36 12.83 -11.87 -25.55
CA LYS A 36 12.73 -13.14 -26.28
C LYS A 36 14.11 -13.67 -26.66
N GLN A 37 15.00 -12.80 -27.15
CA GLN A 37 16.38 -13.16 -27.48
C GLN A 37 17.20 -13.57 -26.25
N LEU A 38 17.00 -12.90 -25.10
CA LEU A 38 17.62 -13.31 -23.85
C LEU A 38 17.16 -14.71 -23.41
N LYS A 39 15.86 -15.01 -23.57
CA LYS A 39 15.27 -16.31 -23.23
C LYS A 39 15.82 -17.42 -24.14
N GLU A 40 15.89 -17.18 -25.44
CA GLU A 40 16.49 -18.10 -26.43
C GLU A 40 17.99 -18.33 -26.17
N ALA A 41 18.70 -17.30 -25.70
CA ALA A 41 20.10 -17.40 -25.30
C ALA A 41 20.30 -18.09 -23.93
N GLY A 42 19.23 -18.47 -23.23
CA GLY A 42 19.29 -19.16 -21.94
C GLY A 42 19.82 -18.32 -20.79
N VAL A 43 19.80 -16.98 -20.88
CA VAL A 43 20.36 -16.07 -19.86
C VAL A 43 19.30 -15.42 -18.96
N VAL A 44 18.02 -15.78 -19.13
CA VAL A 44 16.93 -15.29 -18.27
C VAL A 44 16.78 -16.21 -17.07
N GLN A 45 16.88 -15.64 -15.87
CA GLN A 45 16.57 -16.32 -14.63
C GLN A 45 15.27 -15.80 -14.02
N ARG A 46 14.60 -16.63 -13.21
CA ARG A 46 13.46 -16.17 -12.42
C ARG A 46 13.98 -15.23 -11.33
N ALA A 47 13.30 -14.10 -11.14
CA ALA A 47 13.55 -13.23 -10.01
C ALA A 47 12.87 -13.82 -8.77
N GLU A 48 13.56 -13.78 -7.64
CA GLU A 48 12.94 -14.09 -6.34
C GLU A 48 11.89 -13.03 -6.00
N SER A 49 10.86 -13.41 -5.24
CA SER A 49 9.79 -12.49 -4.82
C SER A 49 10.32 -11.23 -4.14
N PHE A 50 11.45 -11.37 -3.42
CA PHE A 50 12.14 -10.24 -2.79
C PHE A 50 12.70 -9.23 -3.81
N ASN A 51 13.31 -9.70 -4.90
CA ASN A 51 13.80 -8.81 -5.96
C ASN A 51 12.64 -8.12 -6.68
N VAL A 52 11.55 -8.84 -6.93
CA VAL A 52 10.36 -8.27 -7.58
C VAL A 52 9.74 -7.19 -6.70
N ALA A 53 9.57 -7.43 -5.40
CA ALA A 53 9.00 -6.45 -4.48
C ALA A 53 9.78 -5.13 -4.45
N ASN A 54 11.12 -5.19 -4.48
CA ASN A 54 11.97 -3.99 -4.48
C ASN A 54 12.04 -3.27 -5.83
N LEU A 55 11.81 -3.98 -6.94
CA LEU A 55 11.84 -3.41 -8.30
C LEU A 55 10.44 -2.99 -8.80
N MET A 56 9.38 -3.33 -8.06
CA MET A 56 8.02 -3.00 -8.41
C MET A 56 7.82 -1.48 -8.30
N PRO A 57 7.34 -0.79 -9.35
CA PRO A 57 7.11 0.65 -9.31
C PRO A 57 5.84 1.03 -8.52
N LEU A 58 5.32 0.11 -7.68
CA LEU A 58 4.14 0.34 -6.86
C LEU A 58 4.58 0.58 -5.42
N VAL A 59 4.46 1.84 -5.01
CA VAL A 59 4.63 2.25 -3.61
C VAL A 59 3.23 2.36 -3.00
N ALA A 60 2.96 1.51 -2.02
CA ALA A 60 1.71 1.52 -1.27
C ALA A 60 1.98 1.89 0.20
N ASP A 61 1.07 2.67 0.78
CA ASP A 61 1.00 2.99 2.19
C ASP A 61 0.19 1.91 2.93
N ASN A 62 0.39 1.84 4.26
CA ASN A 62 -0.40 0.95 5.10
C ASN A 62 -1.85 1.45 5.16
N PRO A 63 -2.87 0.62 4.83
CA PRO A 63 -4.28 1.00 4.95
C PRO A 63 -4.75 1.23 6.39
N LEU A 64 -3.88 0.95 7.39
CA LEU A 64 -4.10 0.99 8.84
C LEU A 64 -5.11 -0.05 9.30
N THR A 65 -6.38 0.17 9.00
CA THR A 65 -7.50 -0.72 9.38
C THR A 65 -8.36 -1.03 8.15
N PRO A 66 -9.10 -2.15 8.13
CA PRO A 66 -9.89 -2.54 6.97
C PRO A 66 -11.20 -1.74 6.82
N ALA A 67 -11.64 -1.03 7.86
CA ALA A 67 -12.88 -0.26 7.91
C ALA A 67 -12.76 0.86 8.95
N GLY A 68 -13.72 1.78 8.99
CA GLY A 68 -13.77 2.87 9.95
C GLY A 68 -13.80 4.24 9.26
N LEU A 69 -13.30 5.26 9.95
CA LEU A 69 -13.23 6.61 9.41
C LEU A 69 -12.22 6.68 8.27
N LEU A 70 -12.67 7.05 7.07
CA LEU A 70 -11.78 7.26 5.92
C LEU A 70 -10.82 8.44 6.20
N ALA A 71 -9.52 8.16 6.11
CA ALA A 71 -8.45 9.13 6.24
C ALA A 71 -7.42 8.92 5.12
N PRO A 72 -7.14 9.91 4.26
CA PRO A 72 -6.13 9.75 3.22
C PRO A 72 -4.73 9.72 3.82
N THR A 73 -3.86 8.89 3.24
CA THR A 73 -2.43 8.89 3.56
C THR A 73 -1.69 10.05 2.88
N TYR A 74 -0.42 10.27 3.24
CA TYR A 74 0.43 11.29 2.59
C TYR A 74 0.57 11.12 1.08
N ARG A 75 0.38 9.91 0.54
CA ARG A 75 0.40 9.62 -0.91
C ARG A 75 -1.00 9.63 -1.55
N ASN A 76 -2.00 10.17 -0.84
CA ASN A 76 -3.41 10.18 -1.26
C ASN A 76 -3.99 8.76 -1.47
N GLN A 77 -3.48 7.76 -0.75
CA GLN A 77 -4.05 6.42 -0.75
C GLN A 77 -5.10 6.29 0.35
N LEU A 78 -6.02 5.34 0.19
CA LEU A 78 -7.07 5.11 1.17
C LEU A 78 -6.49 4.44 2.41
N ALA A 79 -6.76 5.04 3.57
CA ALA A 79 -6.58 4.40 4.86
C ALA A 79 -7.83 4.63 5.72
N PHE A 80 -8.02 3.78 6.72
CA PHE A 80 -9.14 3.87 7.64
C PHE A 80 -8.66 3.91 9.08
N ILE A 81 -9.40 4.64 9.92
CA ILE A 81 -9.15 4.74 11.34
C ILE A 81 -10.30 4.05 12.09
N ASP A 82 -9.98 2.95 12.77
CA ASP A 82 -10.82 2.26 13.73
C ASP A 82 -10.01 1.98 15.00
N ILE A 83 -10.38 2.63 16.10
CA ILE A 83 -9.71 2.50 17.39
C ILE A 83 -9.94 1.15 18.05
N PHE A 84 -10.98 0.40 17.64
CA PHE A 84 -11.34 -0.90 18.19
C PHE A 84 -10.82 -2.07 17.35
N PHE A 85 -10.10 -1.80 16.26
CA PHE A 85 -9.57 -2.84 15.39
C PHE A 85 -8.43 -3.62 16.06
N ARG A 86 -8.70 -4.88 16.41
CA ARG A 86 -7.75 -5.77 17.10
C ARG A 86 -6.49 -6.11 16.30
N GLY A 87 -6.49 -5.92 14.99
CA GLY A 87 -5.34 -6.21 14.13
C GLY A 87 -4.18 -5.20 14.25
N MET A 88 -4.35 -4.08 14.95
CA MET A 88 -3.28 -3.08 15.14
C MET A 88 -2.29 -3.41 16.27
N ASN A 89 -2.51 -4.50 17.01
CA ASN A 89 -1.66 -4.90 18.15
C ASN A 89 -1.56 -3.82 19.26
N ASN A 90 -2.63 -3.06 19.46
CA ASN A 90 -2.75 -2.08 20.54
C ASN A 90 -3.01 -2.79 21.88
N THR A 91 -2.53 -2.20 22.98
CA THR A 91 -2.79 -2.70 24.34
C THR A 91 -4.13 -2.20 24.90
N ASN A 92 -4.68 -1.13 24.34
CA ASN A 92 -5.99 -0.56 24.66
C ASN A 92 -6.51 0.27 23.48
N ASP A 93 -7.78 0.68 23.56
CA ASP A 93 -8.50 1.38 22.50
C ASP A 93 -8.64 2.90 22.78
N ASN A 94 -7.77 3.45 23.63
CA ASN A 94 -7.83 4.87 23.99
C ASN A 94 -7.17 5.75 22.91
N MET A 95 -7.76 6.92 22.66
CA MET A 95 -7.23 7.91 21.71
C MET A 95 -7.14 9.29 22.38
N ALA A 96 -6.04 10.01 22.11
CA ALA A 96 -5.88 11.40 22.50
C ALA A 96 -5.75 12.29 21.26
N VAL A 97 -6.49 13.40 21.23
CA VAL A 97 -6.43 14.39 20.13
C VAL A 97 -6.03 15.74 20.70
N CYS A 98 -4.90 16.25 20.22
CA CYS A 98 -4.34 17.54 20.63
C CYS A 98 -4.35 18.54 19.47
N GLY A 99 -4.61 19.81 19.77
CA GLY A 99 -4.62 20.88 18.79
C GLY A 99 -5.15 22.18 19.39
N THR A 100 -4.84 23.30 18.78
CA THR A 100 -5.34 24.63 19.19
C THR A 100 -6.83 24.80 18.85
N SER A 101 -7.46 25.88 19.33
CA SER A 101 -8.82 26.22 18.89
C SER A 101 -8.83 26.45 17.37
N GLY A 102 -9.81 25.88 16.67
CA GLY A 102 -9.90 25.94 15.20
C GLY A 102 -9.01 24.94 14.45
N ALA A 103 -8.17 24.15 15.11
CA ALA A 103 -7.27 23.17 14.45
C ALA A 103 -7.99 21.94 13.87
N GLY A 104 -9.32 21.86 13.93
CA GLY A 104 -10.08 20.75 13.38
C GLY A 104 -10.28 19.54 14.30
N LYS A 105 -10.00 19.65 15.61
CA LYS A 105 -10.23 18.56 16.58
C LYS A 105 -11.66 18.01 16.52
N THR A 106 -12.66 18.89 16.64
CA THR A 106 -14.08 18.51 16.56
C THR A 106 -14.45 17.97 15.18
N GLY A 107 -13.79 18.48 14.13
CA GLY A 107 -13.97 17.99 12.75
C GLY A 107 -13.43 16.57 12.53
N LEU A 108 -12.45 16.13 13.34
CA LEU A 108 -11.94 14.76 13.34
C LEU A 108 -12.78 13.82 14.23
N ILE A 109 -13.15 14.28 15.43
CA ILE A 109 -13.84 13.44 16.41
C ILE A 109 -15.29 13.14 16.02
N GLN A 110 -16.02 14.10 15.42
CA GLN A 110 -17.42 13.87 15.04
C GLN A 110 -17.58 12.72 14.00
N PRO A 111 -16.81 12.68 12.90
CA PRO A 111 -16.82 11.54 11.98
C PRO A 111 -16.39 10.22 12.63
N LEU A 112 -15.46 10.26 13.58
CA LEU A 112 -15.05 9.06 14.31
C LEU A 112 -16.19 8.52 15.18
N ILE A 113 -16.89 9.38 15.91
CA ILE A 113 -18.11 9.03 16.67
C ILE A 113 -19.17 8.46 15.72
N ARG A 114 -19.41 9.11 14.58
CA ARG A 114 -20.35 8.62 13.57
C ARG A 114 -19.98 7.22 13.11
N SER A 115 -18.71 6.96 12.82
CA SER A 115 -18.22 5.63 12.42
C SER A 115 -18.49 4.55 13.48
N VAL A 116 -18.36 4.89 14.77
CA VAL A 116 -18.66 3.98 15.88
C VAL A 116 -20.16 3.69 15.96
N LEU A 117 -21.00 4.73 15.84
CA LEU A 117 -22.46 4.58 15.87
C LEU A 117 -22.97 3.77 14.66
N ASP A 118 -22.44 4.03 13.46
CA ASP A 118 -22.79 3.28 12.24
C ASP A 118 -22.38 1.80 12.31
N SER A 119 -21.37 1.49 13.12
CA SER A 119 -20.94 0.11 13.41
C SER A 119 -21.78 -0.57 14.49
N GLY A 120 -22.84 0.09 15.00
CA GLY A 120 -23.72 -0.42 16.05
C GLY A 120 -23.22 -0.18 17.47
N GLY A 121 -22.19 0.65 17.65
CA GLY A 121 -21.70 1.07 18.96
C GLY A 121 -22.54 2.18 19.60
N PHE A 122 -22.09 2.66 20.77
CA PHE A 122 -22.65 3.84 21.44
C PHE A 122 -21.53 4.83 21.76
N ALA A 123 -21.88 6.11 21.91
CA ALA A 123 -20.95 7.17 22.27
C ALA A 123 -21.55 8.07 23.33
N VAL A 124 -20.74 8.47 24.31
CA VAL A 124 -21.08 9.45 25.34
C VAL A 124 -20.05 10.56 25.25
N VAL A 125 -20.51 11.80 25.15
CA VAL A 125 -19.64 12.97 24.98
C VAL A 125 -19.89 13.97 26.09
N PHE A 126 -18.84 14.37 26.79
CA PHE A 126 -18.85 15.50 27.70
C PHE A 126 -18.47 16.75 26.92
N ASP A 127 -19.47 17.53 26.51
CA ASP A 127 -19.28 18.69 25.66
C ASP A 127 -19.31 19.99 26.47
N MET A 128 -18.22 20.76 26.42
CA MET A 128 -18.11 22.05 27.10
C MET A 128 -18.51 23.23 26.21
N GLY A 129 -18.62 23.04 24.89
CA GLY A 129 -18.76 24.13 23.92
C GLY A 129 -19.86 23.93 22.90
N ASP A 130 -20.83 23.06 23.19
CA ASP A 130 -21.98 22.71 22.36
C ASP A 130 -21.65 22.27 20.91
N GLY A 131 -20.39 21.92 20.64
CA GLY A 131 -19.90 21.54 19.31
C GLY A 131 -20.43 20.20 18.82
N TYR A 132 -21.00 19.38 19.70
CA TYR A 132 -21.55 18.06 19.39
C TYR A 132 -23.07 18.02 19.42
N LYS A 133 -23.74 19.12 19.77
CA LYS A 133 -25.20 19.17 19.88
C LYS A 133 -25.89 18.77 18.58
N SER A 134 -25.48 19.38 17.47
CA SER A 134 -26.05 19.05 16.15
C SER A 134 -25.76 17.60 15.73
N LEU A 135 -24.60 17.05 16.09
CA LEU A 135 -24.32 15.63 15.85
C LEU A 135 -25.30 14.77 16.65
N CYS A 136 -25.45 15.04 17.95
CA CYS A 136 -26.34 14.27 18.82
C CYS A 136 -27.78 14.25 18.29
N GLU A 137 -28.33 15.42 17.95
CA GLU A 137 -29.66 15.56 17.37
C GLU A 137 -29.80 14.79 16.03
N ASN A 138 -28.81 14.92 15.12
CA ASN A 138 -28.81 14.23 13.83
C ASN A 138 -28.70 12.70 13.94
N MET A 139 -28.09 12.20 15.01
CA MET A 139 -27.99 10.78 15.31
C MET A 139 -29.21 10.22 16.05
N GLY A 140 -30.20 11.06 16.39
CA GLY A 140 -31.33 10.66 17.24
C GLY A 140 -30.94 10.42 18.69
N GLY A 141 -29.86 11.03 19.16
CA GLY A 141 -29.38 10.95 20.54
C GLY A 141 -30.11 11.90 21.50
N VAL A 142 -29.61 11.96 22.72
CA VAL A 142 -30.11 12.83 23.79
C VAL A 142 -28.98 13.78 24.21
N TYR A 143 -29.25 15.08 24.21
CA TYR A 143 -28.31 16.14 24.59
C TYR A 143 -28.76 16.83 25.88
#